data_AF-A0A1F9DAB8-F1
#
_entry.id   AF-A0A1F9DAB8-F1
#
_cell.length_a   1.000
_cell.length_b   1.000
_cell.length_c   1.000
_cell.angle_alpha   90.00
_cell.angle_beta   90.00
_cell.angle_gamma   90.00
#
_symmetry.space_group_name_H-M   'P 1'
#
loop_
_entity.id
_entity.type
_entity.pdbx_description
1 polymer ?
#
loop_
_entity_poly.entity_id
_entity_poly.type
_entity_poly.pdbx_seq_one_letter_code
_entity_poly.pdbx_strand_id
1 'polypeptide(L)'
;MKCPGQDMRYWKAGDIFDVRCPNCGGSVEFFKDEVRRKCRCGHVMINPQLNFGCVEWCPYAEQCIGAVPEEVRAKQKMEQENSLRERISLEMKKYFGKDLKRINHALKVARYAEQIMKVEGGDPLVILGAAYLHDIGVHETEKKYKKGEDDDYRYQEAEGMPIAREILERLGIKKEDLEKICDIIGHHHHPREEEALNFQIHYEADWLANMEENGFSRGQEEAQAVMEKYLRTETGCQLAERLRRGEFF
;
A
#
# COMPACT_ATOMS: atom_id res chain seq x y z
N MET A 1 -17.38 11.72 35.76
CA MET A 1 -16.64 12.36 34.64
C MET A 1 -17.48 12.19 33.38
N LYS A 2 -17.55 13.20 32.50
CA LYS A 2 -18.22 13.07 31.19
C LYS A 2 -17.21 12.52 30.18
N CYS A 3 -17.65 11.61 29.31
CA CYS A 3 -16.83 11.09 28.22
C CYS A 3 -16.40 12.25 27.32
N PRO A 4 -15.09 12.48 27.07
CA PRO A 4 -14.62 13.56 26.21
C PRO A 4 -15.23 13.53 24.80
N GLY A 5 -15.50 12.32 24.28
CA GLY A 5 -16.12 12.12 22.97
C GLY A 5 -17.59 12.57 22.89
N GLN A 6 -18.33 12.46 24.00
CA GLN A 6 -19.74 12.86 24.09
C GLN A 6 -19.93 14.25 24.71
N ASP A 7 -18.84 14.91 25.09
CA ASP A 7 -18.90 16.24 25.69
C ASP A 7 -19.00 17.30 24.58
N MET A 8 -20.23 17.76 24.34
CA MET A 8 -20.56 18.75 23.32
C MET A 8 -19.76 20.06 23.42
N ARG A 9 -19.12 20.34 24.56
CA ARG A 9 -18.25 21.52 24.73
C ARG A 9 -17.03 21.51 23.82
N TYR A 10 -16.58 20.34 23.38
CA TYR A 10 -15.43 20.17 22.48
C TYR A 10 -15.84 19.95 21.02
N TRP A 11 -17.12 20.09 20.71
CA TRP A 11 -17.62 19.82 19.36
C TRP A 11 -17.37 21.01 18.44
N LYS A 12 -17.03 20.72 17.19
CA LYS A 12 -16.73 21.71 16.14
C LYS A 12 -17.82 21.71 15.08
N ALA A 13 -17.86 22.76 14.26
CA ALA A 13 -18.68 22.77 13.05
C ALA A 13 -18.27 21.58 12.15
N GLY A 14 -19.22 20.69 11.86
CA GLY A 14 -18.99 19.41 11.17
C GLY A 14 -19.18 18.16 12.04
N ASP A 15 -19.26 18.29 13.37
CA ASP A 15 -19.54 17.17 14.28
C ASP A 15 -21.03 16.74 14.30
N ILE A 16 -21.89 17.51 13.65
CA ILE A 16 -23.27 17.18 13.31
C ILE A 16 -23.40 17.36 11.80
N PHE A 17 -23.86 16.34 11.10
CA PHE A 17 -23.91 16.34 9.63
C PHE A 17 -25.05 15.47 9.09
N ASP A 18 -25.52 15.80 7.89
CA ASP A 18 -26.60 15.07 7.22
C ASP A 18 -26.05 14.01 6.26
N VAL A 19 -26.69 12.83 6.27
CA VAL A 19 -26.39 11.72 5.36
C VAL A 19 -27.67 11.31 4.63
N ARG A 20 -27.57 11.06 3.32
CA ARG A 20 -28.69 10.55 2.51
C ARG A 20 -28.91 9.07 2.77
N CYS A 21 -30.15 8.70 3.10
CA CYS A 21 -30.54 7.30 3.28
C CYS A 21 -30.43 6.54 1.96
N PRO A 22 -29.67 5.44 1.88
CA PRO A 22 -29.51 4.68 0.64
C PRO A 22 -30.83 3.99 0.21
N ASN A 23 -31.76 3.78 1.14
CA ASN A 23 -33.04 3.11 0.85
C ASN A 23 -34.14 4.06 0.34
N CYS A 24 -34.22 5.30 0.84
CA CYS A 24 -35.30 6.22 0.49
C CYS A 24 -34.86 7.64 0.06
N GLY A 25 -33.56 7.93 0.07
CA GLY A 25 -33.00 9.25 -0.26
C GLY A 25 -33.27 10.37 0.75
N GLY A 26 -33.99 10.08 1.84
CA GLY A 26 -34.27 11.05 2.91
C GLY A 26 -33.00 11.49 3.65
N SER A 27 -32.96 12.74 4.11
CA SER A 27 -31.87 13.26 4.95
C SER A 27 -31.97 12.69 6.37
N VAL A 28 -30.84 12.20 6.89
CA VAL A 28 -30.70 11.72 8.25
C VAL A 28 -29.51 12.46 8.88
N GLU A 29 -29.81 13.31 9.86
CA GLU A 29 -28.81 14.01 10.66
C GLU A 29 -28.14 13.02 11.61
N PHE A 30 -26.81 12.98 11.58
CA PHE A 30 -25.95 12.19 12.46
C PHE A 30 -25.15 13.11 13.39
N PHE A 31 -24.94 12.62 14.61
CA PHE A 31 -24.02 13.19 15.58
C PHE A 31 -22.74 12.35 15.56
N LYS A 32 -21.56 12.96 15.73
CA LYS A 32 -20.27 12.26 15.60
C LYS A 32 -20.11 11.04 16.52
N ASP A 33 -20.82 11.02 17.64
CA ASP A 33 -20.78 9.97 18.67
C ASP A 33 -21.90 8.93 18.53
N GLU A 34 -22.83 9.12 17.59
CA GLU A 34 -23.84 8.12 17.26
C GLU A 34 -23.26 7.06 16.33
N VAL A 35 -23.32 5.78 16.72
CA VAL A 35 -22.84 4.68 15.87
C VAL A 35 -23.81 4.37 14.74
N ARG A 36 -25.12 4.44 15.05
CA ARG A 36 -26.20 4.06 14.14
C ARG A 36 -27.43 4.92 14.41
N ARG A 37 -28.17 5.23 13.35
CA ARG A 37 -29.40 6.00 13.43
C ARG A 37 -30.45 5.43 12.49
N LYS A 38 -31.69 5.38 12.93
CA LYS A 38 -32.81 4.89 12.13
C LYS A 38 -33.37 6.02 11.27
N CYS A 39 -33.39 5.84 9.95
CA CYS A 39 -34.08 6.74 9.04
C CYS A 39 -35.60 6.65 9.26
N ARG A 40 -36.33 7.70 8.87
CA ARG A 40 -37.81 7.72 8.92
C ARG A 40 -38.46 6.58 8.13
N CYS A 41 -37.80 6.06 7.08
CA CYS A 41 -38.29 4.90 6.32
C CYS A 41 -38.08 3.56 7.02
N GLY A 42 -37.45 3.54 8.20
CA GLY A 42 -37.18 2.33 8.96
C GLY A 42 -35.80 1.71 8.75
N HIS A 43 -35.08 2.10 7.70
CA HIS A 43 -33.70 1.65 7.44
C HIS A 43 -32.73 2.15 8.51
N VAL A 44 -31.88 1.26 9.05
CA VAL A 44 -30.87 1.60 10.05
C VAL A 44 -29.58 1.96 9.32
N MET A 45 -29.18 3.21 9.41
CA MET A 45 -27.95 3.73 8.85
C MET A 45 -26.84 3.66 9.88
N ILE A 46 -25.64 3.35 9.44
CA ILE A 46 -24.42 3.45 10.24
C ILE A 46 -23.81 4.81 10.00
N ASN A 47 -23.28 5.43 11.05
CA ASN A 47 -22.59 6.71 10.95
C ASN A 47 -21.33 6.57 10.05
N PRO A 48 -21.28 7.25 8.89
CA PRO A 48 -20.17 7.14 7.95
C PRO A 48 -18.91 7.88 8.40
N GLN A 49 -18.99 8.78 9.39
CA GLN A 49 -17.86 9.53 9.95
C GLN A 49 -17.50 9.08 11.36
N LEU A 50 -17.91 7.87 11.75
CA LEU A 50 -17.64 7.34 13.09
C LEU A 50 -16.13 7.27 13.34
N ASN A 51 -15.65 8.08 14.29
CA ASN A 51 -14.24 8.19 14.64
C ASN A 51 -13.93 7.42 15.94
N PHE A 52 -13.03 6.45 15.85
CA PHE A 52 -12.62 5.57 16.94
C PHE A 52 -11.46 6.11 17.79
N GLY A 53 -11.03 7.37 17.61
CA GLY A 53 -9.89 7.92 18.33
C GLY A 53 -10.03 7.90 19.86
N CYS A 54 -11.25 7.95 20.42
CA CYS A 54 -11.47 7.72 21.85
C CYS A 54 -11.60 6.24 22.22
N VAL A 55 -11.98 5.39 21.25
CA VAL A 55 -12.19 3.96 21.41
C VAL A 55 -10.87 3.22 21.58
N GLU A 56 -9.82 3.64 20.88
CA GLU A 56 -8.52 2.97 20.90
C GLU A 56 -7.89 2.87 22.30
N TRP A 57 -8.18 3.83 23.19
CA TRP A 57 -7.61 3.88 24.54
C TRP A 57 -8.64 3.79 25.67
N CYS A 58 -9.94 3.81 25.35
CA CYS A 58 -10.98 3.82 26.38
C CYS A 58 -11.33 2.40 26.86
N PRO A 59 -11.21 2.10 28.18
CA PRO A 59 -11.55 0.78 28.71
C PRO A 59 -13.05 0.43 28.64
N TYR A 60 -13.92 1.40 28.34
CA TYR A 60 -15.37 1.21 28.19
C TYR A 60 -15.83 1.27 26.71
N ALA A 61 -14.90 1.23 25.76
CA ALA A 61 -15.14 1.32 24.34
C ALA A 61 -16.24 0.37 23.83
N GLU A 62 -16.15 -0.92 24.16
CA GLU A 62 -17.10 -1.93 23.69
C GLU A 62 -18.54 -1.65 24.11
N GLN A 63 -18.74 -1.05 25.30
CA GLN A 63 -20.05 -0.66 25.80
C GLN A 63 -20.60 0.58 25.08
N CYS A 64 -19.71 1.47 24.61
CA CYS A 64 -20.08 2.70 23.93
C CYS A 64 -20.47 2.46 22.47
N ILE A 65 -19.74 1.59 21.76
CA ILE A 65 -19.91 1.44 20.32
C ILE A 65 -20.79 0.21 19.98
N GLY A 66 -20.91 -0.72 20.92
CA GLY A 66 -21.41 -2.07 20.65
C GLY A 66 -20.48 -2.84 19.71
N ALA A 67 -20.96 -3.97 19.19
CA ALA A 67 -20.29 -4.66 18.08
C ALA A 67 -20.41 -3.79 16.82
N VAL A 68 -19.33 -3.09 16.47
CA VAL A 68 -19.18 -2.44 15.17
C VAL A 68 -19.36 -3.53 14.11
N PRO A 69 -20.25 -3.36 13.12
CA PRO A 69 -20.41 -4.33 12.06
C PRO A 69 -19.07 -4.59 11.36
N GLU A 70 -18.78 -5.86 11.07
CA GLU A 70 -17.48 -6.27 10.51
C GLU A 70 -17.16 -5.53 9.19
N GLU A 71 -18.20 -5.24 8.40
CA GLU A 71 -18.11 -4.46 7.16
C GLU A 71 -17.52 -3.05 7.37
N VAL A 72 -17.85 -2.40 8.49
CA VAL A 72 -17.36 -1.05 8.82
C VAL A 72 -15.91 -1.10 9.27
N ARG A 73 -15.55 -2.10 10.09
CA ARG A 73 -14.16 -2.33 10.51
C ARG A 73 -13.27 -2.63 9.32
N ALA A 74 -13.72 -3.49 8.41
CA ALA A 74 -13.01 -3.81 7.19
C ALA A 74 -12.80 -2.57 6.31
N LYS A 75 -13.84 -1.75 6.12
CA LYS A 75 -13.73 -0.49 5.36
C LYS A 75 -12.74 0.49 5.99
N GLN A 76 -12.76 0.66 7.30
CA GLN A 76 -11.83 1.56 7.99
C GLN A 76 -10.39 1.06 7.95
N LYS A 77 -10.19 -0.25 8.15
CA LYS A 77 -8.88 -0.88 7.99
C LYS A 77 -8.34 -0.63 6.57
N MET A 78 -9.18 -0.81 5.55
CA MET A 78 -8.82 -0.52 4.17
C MET A 78 -8.47 0.96 3.95
N GLU A 79 -9.26 1.90 4.47
CA GLU A 79 -8.97 3.34 4.38
C GLU A 79 -7.65 3.71 5.09
N GLN A 80 -7.38 3.11 6.25
CA GLN A 80 -6.13 3.30 6.98
C GLN A 80 -4.92 2.75 6.20
N GLU A 81 -5.03 1.54 5.66
CA GLU A 81 -4.00 0.93 4.81
C GLU A 81 -3.77 1.76 3.53
N ASN A 82 -4.83 2.26 2.91
CA ASN A 82 -4.74 3.15 1.76
C ASN A 82 -3.93 4.41 2.11
N SER A 83 -4.26 5.04 3.24
CA SER A 83 -3.54 6.22 3.73
C SER A 83 -2.07 5.92 4.04
N LEU A 84 -1.76 4.74 4.60
CA LEU A 84 -0.37 4.33 4.84
C LEU A 84 0.41 4.20 3.54
N ARG A 85 -0.16 3.56 2.51
CA ARG A 85 0.50 3.39 1.20
C ARG A 85 0.79 4.74 0.53
N GLU A 86 -0.14 5.69 0.61
CA GLU A 86 0.08 7.06 0.13
C GLU A 86 1.22 7.75 0.88
N ARG A 87 1.25 7.60 2.22
CA ARG A 87 2.34 8.16 3.05
C ARG A 87 3.69 7.53 2.71
N ILE A 88 3.78 6.22 2.47
CA ILE A 88 5.02 5.56 2.02
C ILE A 88 5.49 6.16 0.68
N SER A 89 4.58 6.30 -0.30
CA SER A 89 4.89 6.93 -1.60
C SER A 89 5.42 8.35 -1.45
N LEU A 90 4.86 9.14 -0.52
CA LEU A 90 5.34 10.49 -0.22
C LEU A 90 6.73 10.50 0.41
N GLU A 91 7.02 9.58 1.33
CA GLU A 91 8.35 9.46 1.94
C GLU A 91 9.41 9.03 0.91
N MET A 92 9.08 8.08 0.03
CA MET A 92 9.91 7.72 -1.13
C MET A 92 10.24 8.95 -1.99
N LYS A 93 9.23 9.73 -2.37
CA LYS A 93 9.42 10.93 -3.21
C LYS A 93 10.30 11.97 -2.52
N LYS A 94 10.12 12.18 -1.21
CA LYS A 94 10.95 13.08 -0.41
C LYS A 94 12.40 12.61 -0.37
N TYR A 95 12.62 11.31 -0.20
CA TYR A 95 13.96 10.73 -0.13
C TYR A 95 14.70 10.88 -1.45
N PHE A 96 14.10 10.46 -2.57
CA PHE A 96 14.72 10.58 -3.89
C PHE A 96 14.84 12.04 -4.40
N GLY A 97 13.99 12.95 -3.90
CA GLY A 97 14.08 14.38 -4.16
C GLY A 97 13.95 14.72 -5.64
N LYS A 98 15.08 15.01 -6.30
CA LYS A 98 15.14 15.37 -7.74
C LYS A 98 15.42 14.19 -8.66
N ASP A 99 15.63 13.00 -8.12
CA ASP A 99 15.85 11.78 -8.90
C ASP A 99 14.53 11.28 -9.49
N LEU A 100 14.06 11.98 -10.53
CA LEU A 100 12.81 11.67 -11.21
C LEU A 100 12.85 10.30 -11.87
N LYS A 101 14.04 9.79 -12.23
CA LYS A 101 14.18 8.47 -12.84
C LYS A 101 13.76 7.40 -11.85
N ARG A 102 14.34 7.38 -10.64
CA ARG A 102 13.99 6.39 -9.61
C ARG A 102 12.58 6.57 -9.07
N ILE A 103 12.11 7.81 -8.92
CA ILE A 103 10.71 8.07 -8.56
C ILE A 103 9.74 7.46 -9.57
N ASN A 104 9.96 7.72 -10.87
CA ASN A 104 9.06 7.21 -11.92
C ASN A 104 9.13 5.69 -12.04
N HIS A 105 10.32 5.10 -11.87
CA HIS A 105 10.50 3.66 -11.82
C HIS A 105 9.67 3.04 -10.69
N ALA A 106 9.85 3.48 -9.45
CA ALA A 106 9.09 2.97 -8.30
C ALA A 106 7.56 3.14 -8.45
N LEU A 107 7.10 4.27 -9.03
CA LEU A 107 5.67 4.47 -9.33
C LEU A 107 5.15 3.49 -10.39
N LYS A 108 5.97 3.15 -11.38
CA LYS A 108 5.61 2.18 -12.43
C LYS A 108 5.58 0.75 -11.88
N VAL A 109 6.54 0.38 -11.04
CA VAL A 109 6.51 -0.89 -10.29
C VAL A 109 5.22 -0.97 -9.48
N ALA A 110 4.89 0.07 -8.71
CA ALA A 110 3.64 0.09 -7.92
C ALA A 110 2.38 -0.06 -8.79
N ARG A 111 2.34 0.54 -10.00
CA ARG A 111 1.24 0.39 -10.95
C ARG A 111 1.06 -1.05 -11.41
N TYR A 112 2.14 -1.71 -11.82
CA TYR A 112 2.07 -3.12 -12.25
C TYR A 112 1.72 -4.04 -11.09
N ALA A 113 2.31 -3.81 -9.91
CA ALA A 113 2.01 -4.56 -8.71
C ALA A 113 0.51 -4.46 -8.34
N GLU A 114 -0.09 -3.27 -8.48
CA GLU A 114 -1.53 -3.07 -8.27
C GLU A 114 -2.39 -3.84 -9.27
N GLN A 115 -2.00 -3.87 -10.54
CA GLN A 115 -2.70 -4.64 -11.56
C GLN A 115 -2.67 -6.15 -11.28
N ILE A 116 -1.50 -6.67 -10.89
CA ILE A 116 -1.32 -8.09 -10.57
C ILE A 116 -2.10 -8.45 -9.29
N MET A 117 -1.87 -7.73 -8.19
CA MET A 117 -2.49 -8.06 -6.89
C MET A 117 -4.03 -7.95 -6.90
N LYS A 118 -4.59 -7.14 -7.81
CA LYS A 118 -6.05 -7.03 -7.95
C LYS A 118 -6.70 -8.35 -8.40
N VAL A 119 -5.97 -9.19 -9.11
CA VAL A 119 -6.44 -10.49 -9.62
C VAL A 119 -5.88 -11.63 -8.77
N GLU A 120 -4.57 -11.61 -8.50
CA GLU A 120 -3.87 -12.69 -7.80
C GLU A 120 -4.06 -12.64 -6.27
N GLY A 121 -4.50 -11.50 -5.73
CA GLY A 121 -4.56 -11.23 -4.30
C GLY A 121 -3.21 -10.81 -3.73
N GLY A 122 -2.97 -11.14 -2.46
CA GLY A 122 -1.79 -10.69 -1.71
C GLY A 122 -2.10 -9.51 -0.78
N ASP A 123 -1.07 -9.08 -0.04
CA ASP A 123 -1.18 -8.00 0.94
C ASP A 123 -0.84 -6.64 0.30
N PRO A 124 -1.82 -5.73 0.12
CA PRO A 124 -1.59 -4.48 -0.58
C PRO A 124 -0.61 -3.54 0.11
N LEU A 125 -0.53 -3.56 1.45
CA LEU A 125 0.39 -2.71 2.20
C LEU A 125 1.83 -3.20 1.99
N VAL A 126 2.04 -4.52 2.08
CA VAL A 126 3.35 -5.14 1.90
C VAL A 126 3.86 -4.97 0.47
N ILE A 127 3.02 -5.31 -0.52
CA ILE A 127 3.40 -5.28 -1.94
C ILE A 127 3.72 -3.85 -2.38
N LEU A 128 2.83 -2.89 -2.11
CA LEU A 128 3.05 -1.50 -2.53
C LEU A 128 4.12 -0.81 -1.67
N GLY A 129 4.25 -1.19 -0.39
CA GLY A 129 5.34 -0.72 0.47
C GLY A 129 6.70 -1.11 -0.10
N ALA A 130 6.87 -2.37 -0.51
CA ALA A 130 8.08 -2.84 -1.17
C ALA A 130 8.29 -2.16 -2.53
N ALA A 131 7.25 -2.06 -3.37
CA ALA A 131 7.35 -1.43 -4.69
C ALA A 131 7.87 0.02 -4.62
N TYR A 132 7.42 0.79 -3.61
CA TYR A 132 7.91 2.15 -3.42
C TYR A 132 9.34 2.22 -2.84
N LEU A 133 9.80 1.22 -2.10
CA LEU A 133 11.03 1.32 -1.31
C LEU A 133 12.17 0.37 -1.74
N HIS A 134 11.95 -0.54 -2.69
CA HIS A 134 12.96 -1.55 -3.08
C HIS A 134 14.31 -0.93 -3.50
N ASP A 135 14.25 0.16 -4.27
CA ASP A 135 15.42 0.88 -4.78
C ASP A 135 15.99 1.94 -3.81
N ILE A 136 15.47 2.06 -2.58
CA ILE A 136 15.80 3.18 -1.67
C ILE A 136 17.28 3.22 -1.26
N GLY A 137 17.96 2.08 -1.34
CA GLY A 137 19.39 1.93 -1.01
C GLY A 137 20.35 2.48 -2.07
N VAL A 138 19.88 2.82 -3.28
CA VAL A 138 20.74 3.25 -4.40
C VAL A 138 21.60 4.46 -4.04
N HIS A 139 21.04 5.49 -3.43
CA HIS A 139 21.81 6.72 -3.11
C HIS A 139 22.90 6.48 -2.07
N GLU A 140 22.65 5.65 -1.06
CA GLU A 140 23.69 5.32 -0.06
C GLU A 140 24.75 4.40 -0.66
N THR A 141 24.35 3.49 -1.54
CA THR A 141 25.27 2.62 -2.26
C THR A 141 26.21 3.43 -3.14
N GLU A 142 25.69 4.34 -3.96
CA GLU A 142 26.49 5.21 -4.85
C GLU A 142 27.43 6.15 -4.07
N LYS A 143 27.11 6.50 -2.83
CA LYS A 143 27.99 7.31 -1.96
C LYS A 143 29.12 6.49 -1.34
N LYS A 144 28.84 5.24 -0.95
CA LYS A 144 29.75 4.40 -0.17
C LYS A 144 30.66 3.54 -1.05
N TYR A 145 30.15 3.07 -2.17
CA TYR A 145 30.81 2.09 -3.04
C TYR A 145 31.06 2.68 -4.43
N LYS A 146 32.08 2.18 -5.14
CA LYS A 146 32.36 2.64 -6.50
C LYS A 146 31.44 1.93 -7.49
N LYS A 147 30.94 2.69 -8.47
CA LYS A 147 30.13 2.14 -9.56
C LYS A 147 30.89 1.04 -10.31
N GLY A 148 30.27 -0.14 -10.41
CA GLY A 148 30.84 -1.30 -11.08
C GLY A 148 31.68 -2.24 -10.20
N GLU A 149 31.58 -2.12 -8.87
CA GLU A 149 31.98 -3.20 -7.97
C GLU A 149 31.10 -4.44 -8.21
N ASP A 150 31.68 -5.63 -8.00
CA ASP A 150 31.08 -6.93 -8.37
C ASP A 150 29.73 -7.23 -7.66
N ASP A 151 29.31 -6.40 -6.71
CA ASP A 151 28.20 -6.67 -5.80
C ASP A 151 27.25 -5.47 -5.55
N ASP A 152 27.14 -4.57 -6.52
CA ASP A 152 26.30 -3.35 -6.45
C ASP A 152 24.86 -3.65 -5.98
N TYR A 153 24.27 -4.77 -6.43
CA TYR A 153 22.93 -5.18 -6.02
C TYR A 153 22.83 -5.58 -4.55
N ARG A 154 23.78 -6.34 -3.99
CA ARG A 154 23.73 -6.68 -2.56
C ARG A 154 24.01 -5.48 -1.69
N TYR A 155 24.85 -4.54 -2.15
CA TYR A 155 25.02 -3.27 -1.45
C TYR A 155 23.74 -2.46 -1.44
N GLN A 156 23.01 -2.39 -2.57
CA GLN A 156 21.71 -1.72 -2.63
C GLN A 156 20.69 -2.33 -1.67
N GLU A 157 20.59 -3.67 -1.62
CA GLU A 157 19.73 -4.37 -0.68
C GLU A 157 20.14 -4.11 0.79
N ALA A 158 21.43 -4.21 1.09
CA ALA A 158 21.97 -4.00 2.44
C ALA A 158 21.79 -2.56 2.94
N GLU A 159 22.02 -1.57 2.09
CA GLU A 159 21.86 -0.15 2.41
C GLU A 159 20.39 0.27 2.41
N GLY A 160 19.54 -0.36 1.58
CA GLY A 160 18.12 -0.06 1.48
C GLY A 160 17.31 -0.50 2.70
N MET A 161 17.61 -1.68 3.27
CA MET A 161 16.92 -2.22 4.45
C MET A 161 16.85 -1.25 5.65
N PRO A 162 17.94 -0.66 6.16
CA PRO A 162 17.88 0.25 7.31
C PRO A 162 17.10 1.53 7.00
N ILE A 163 17.19 2.06 5.78
CA ILE A 163 16.46 3.25 5.36
C ILE A 163 14.96 2.97 5.29
N ALA A 164 14.57 1.86 4.65
CA ALA A 164 13.18 1.43 4.57
C ALA A 164 12.60 1.22 5.98
N ARG A 165 13.34 0.53 6.86
CA ARG A 165 12.94 0.32 8.26
C ARG A 165 12.67 1.62 8.99
N GLU A 166 13.58 2.60 8.92
CA GLU A 166 13.40 3.91 9.56
C GLU A 166 12.13 4.62 9.08
N ILE A 167 11.90 4.63 7.75
CA ILE A 167 10.71 5.24 7.15
C ILE A 167 9.43 4.55 7.67
N LEU A 168 9.39 3.22 7.63
CA LEU A 168 8.22 2.44 8.01
C LEU A 168 7.91 2.56 9.52
N GLU A 169 8.94 2.56 10.38
CA GLU A 169 8.80 2.79 11.83
C GLU A 169 8.24 4.19 12.12
N ARG A 170 8.77 5.22 11.47
CA ARG A 170 8.28 6.61 11.62
C ARG A 170 6.81 6.76 11.18
N LEU A 171 6.38 5.98 10.19
CA LEU A 171 5.00 5.98 9.73
C LEU A 171 4.04 5.23 10.67
N GLY A 172 4.56 4.48 11.64
CA GLY A 172 3.78 3.70 12.60
C GLY A 172 3.27 2.38 12.02
N ILE A 173 3.96 1.82 11.03
CA ILE A 173 3.59 0.54 10.42
C ILE A 173 3.84 -0.58 11.42
N LYS A 174 2.91 -1.53 11.50
CA LYS A 174 3.01 -2.67 12.42
C LYS A 174 4.28 -3.47 12.12
N LYS A 175 4.93 -3.94 13.18
CA LYS A 175 6.18 -4.71 13.07
C LYS A 175 6.05 -5.88 12.09
N GLU A 176 4.94 -6.61 12.13
CA GLU A 176 4.69 -7.75 11.23
C GLU A 176 4.74 -7.38 9.75
N ASP A 177 4.13 -6.26 9.36
CA ASP A 177 4.10 -5.82 7.96
C ASP A 177 5.41 -5.15 7.56
N LEU A 178 6.03 -4.42 8.49
CA LEU A 178 7.36 -3.84 8.31
C LEU A 178 8.40 -4.92 8.00
N GLU A 179 8.44 -6.01 8.77
CA GLU A 179 9.42 -7.07 8.56
C GLU A 179 9.22 -7.73 7.19
N LYS A 180 7.96 -7.94 6.75
CA LYS A 180 7.68 -8.47 5.40
C LYS A 180 8.15 -7.52 4.29
N ILE A 181 7.94 -6.21 4.45
CA ILE A 181 8.42 -5.23 3.47
C ILE A 181 9.95 -5.23 3.43
N CYS A 182 10.60 -5.20 4.60
CA CYS A 182 12.06 -5.22 4.67
C CYS A 182 12.66 -6.53 4.13
N ASP A 183 11.98 -7.66 4.33
CA ASP A 183 12.37 -8.95 3.75
C ASP A 183 12.40 -8.82 2.22
N ILE A 184 11.31 -8.39 1.57
CA ILE A 184 11.29 -8.20 0.11
C ILE A 184 12.43 -7.28 -0.36
N ILE A 185 12.62 -6.13 0.28
CA ILE A 185 13.67 -5.17 -0.09
C ILE A 185 15.07 -5.78 0.03
N GLY A 186 15.31 -6.57 1.08
CA GLY A 186 16.61 -7.14 1.40
C GLY A 186 17.10 -8.24 0.46
N HIS A 187 16.26 -8.74 -0.44
CA HIS A 187 16.65 -9.78 -1.41
C HIS A 187 15.92 -9.70 -2.75
N HIS A 188 15.38 -8.54 -3.14
CA HIS A 188 14.62 -8.40 -4.39
C HIS A 188 15.45 -8.63 -5.67
N HIS A 189 16.77 -8.44 -5.64
CA HIS A 189 17.66 -8.83 -6.74
C HIS A 189 18.17 -10.28 -6.60
N HIS A 190 18.03 -10.87 -5.42
CA HIS A 190 18.47 -12.22 -5.09
C HIS A 190 17.32 -13.10 -4.58
N PRO A 191 16.31 -13.40 -5.43
CA PRO A 191 15.18 -14.25 -5.04
C PRO A 191 15.65 -15.61 -4.53
N ARG A 192 14.96 -16.12 -3.50
CA ARG A 192 15.16 -17.47 -2.96
C ARG A 192 14.55 -18.51 -3.93
N GLU A 193 14.83 -19.79 -3.68
CA GLU A 193 14.26 -20.89 -4.49
C GLU A 193 12.73 -20.91 -4.41
N GLU A 194 12.18 -20.61 -3.22
CA GLU A 194 10.76 -20.48 -2.97
C GLU A 194 10.48 -19.11 -2.36
N GLU A 195 9.60 -18.36 -3.01
CA GLU A 195 9.19 -17.03 -2.59
C GLU A 195 7.69 -16.96 -2.31
N ALA A 196 7.31 -16.09 -1.37
CA ALA A 196 5.90 -15.84 -1.09
C ALA A 196 5.24 -15.06 -2.23
N LEU A 197 3.91 -15.17 -2.33
CA LEU A 197 3.13 -14.47 -3.36
C LEU A 197 3.42 -12.96 -3.39
N ASN A 198 3.52 -12.31 -2.23
CA ASN A 198 3.81 -10.87 -2.16
C ASN A 198 5.17 -10.51 -2.79
N PHE A 199 6.19 -11.34 -2.57
CA PHE A 199 7.50 -11.18 -3.19
C PHE A 199 7.39 -11.37 -4.70
N GLN A 200 6.73 -12.45 -5.14
CA GLN A 200 6.58 -12.76 -6.57
C GLN A 200 5.85 -11.62 -7.30
N ILE A 201 4.78 -11.06 -6.74
CA ILE A 201 4.06 -9.93 -7.33
C ILE A 201 4.97 -8.70 -7.48
N HIS A 202 5.73 -8.37 -6.43
CA HIS A 202 6.69 -7.27 -6.47
C HIS A 202 7.76 -7.50 -7.55
N TYR A 203 8.35 -8.70 -7.56
CA TYR A 203 9.42 -9.09 -8.47
C TYR A 203 8.97 -9.04 -9.94
N GLU A 204 7.78 -9.55 -10.24
CA GLU A 204 7.20 -9.47 -11.58
C GLU A 204 6.88 -8.03 -12.01
N ALA A 205 6.37 -7.21 -11.09
CA ALA A 205 6.07 -5.81 -11.35
C ALA A 205 7.33 -5.00 -11.68
N ASP A 206 8.45 -5.29 -11.01
CA ASP A 206 9.76 -4.69 -11.30
C ASP A 206 10.26 -5.11 -12.70
N TRP A 207 10.17 -6.40 -13.03
CA TRP A 207 10.49 -6.87 -14.39
C TRP A 207 9.64 -6.19 -15.47
N LEU A 208 8.33 -6.06 -15.27
CA LEU A 208 7.42 -5.39 -16.20
C LEU A 208 7.76 -3.90 -16.36
N ALA A 209 8.07 -3.20 -15.27
CA ALA A 209 8.50 -1.81 -15.31
C ALA A 209 9.81 -1.65 -16.11
N ASN A 210 10.79 -2.52 -15.87
CA ASN A 210 12.06 -2.53 -16.58
C ASN A 210 11.89 -2.84 -18.08
N MET A 211 11.00 -3.76 -18.44
CA MET A 211 10.65 -4.07 -19.84
C MET A 211 10.01 -2.86 -20.55
N GLU A 212 9.09 -2.16 -19.89
CA GLU A 212 8.46 -0.95 -20.43
C GLU A 212 9.47 0.19 -20.60
N GLU A 213 10.44 0.33 -19.70
CA GLU A 213 11.44 1.41 -19.72
C GLU A 213 12.56 1.20 -20.75
N ASN A 214 13.08 -0.02 -20.83
CA ASN A 214 14.27 -0.32 -21.62
C ASN A 214 13.93 -1.00 -22.95
N GLY A 215 12.66 -1.41 -23.13
CA GLY A 215 12.26 -2.29 -24.22
C GLY A 215 12.92 -3.67 -24.12
N PHE A 216 12.74 -4.48 -25.16
CA PHE A 216 13.38 -5.79 -25.26
C PHE A 216 14.73 -5.64 -25.96
N SER A 217 15.78 -5.42 -25.16
CA SER A 217 17.13 -5.07 -25.62
C SER A 217 17.74 -6.01 -26.66
N ARG A 218 17.32 -7.29 -26.74
CA ARG A 218 17.81 -8.25 -27.75
C ARG A 218 16.71 -8.99 -28.53
N GLY A 219 15.49 -8.44 -28.57
CA GLY A 219 14.39 -8.96 -29.40
C GLY A 219 13.44 -9.92 -28.68
N GLN A 220 12.52 -10.49 -29.45
CA GLN A 220 11.31 -11.20 -28.97
C GLN A 220 11.61 -12.54 -28.28
N GLU A 221 12.70 -13.22 -28.62
CA GLU A 221 13.07 -14.51 -28.01
C GLU A 221 13.65 -14.35 -26.60
N GLU A 222 14.46 -13.31 -26.35
CA GLU A 222 14.97 -13.02 -25.01
C GLU A 222 13.83 -12.58 -24.06
N ALA A 223 12.86 -11.82 -24.59
CA ALA A 223 11.64 -11.47 -23.86
C ALA A 223 10.91 -12.72 -23.36
N GLN A 224 10.71 -13.70 -24.24
CA GLN A 224 10.06 -14.97 -23.91
C GLN A 224 10.83 -15.75 -22.85
N ALA A 225 12.16 -15.82 -22.97
CA ALA A 225 13.01 -16.51 -21.99
C ALA A 225 12.95 -15.85 -20.60
N VAL A 226 12.92 -14.52 -20.53
CA VAL A 226 12.77 -13.76 -19.28
C VAL A 226 11.40 -14.03 -18.66
N MET A 227 10.34 -14.04 -19.48
CA MET A 227 8.97 -14.33 -19.03
C MET A 227 8.89 -15.74 -18.42
N GLU A 228 9.36 -16.76 -19.13
CA GLU A 228 9.37 -18.16 -18.64
C GLU A 228 10.24 -18.35 -17.40
N LYS A 229 11.33 -17.59 -17.30
CA LYS A 229 12.27 -17.72 -16.19
C LYS A 229 11.77 -17.02 -14.91
N TYR A 230 11.11 -15.88 -15.00
CA TYR A 230 10.86 -15.03 -13.83
C TYR A 230 9.38 -14.78 -13.52
N LEU A 231 8.48 -14.88 -14.50
CA LEU A 231 7.05 -14.69 -14.29
C LEU A 231 6.39 -16.03 -13.93
N ARG A 232 5.52 -15.99 -12.93
CA ARG A 232 4.84 -17.14 -12.32
C ARG A 232 3.35 -16.89 -12.14
N THR A 233 2.94 -15.65 -11.86
CA THR A 233 1.52 -15.31 -11.79
C THR A 233 0.89 -15.30 -13.18
N GLU A 234 -0.38 -15.68 -13.27
CA GLU A 234 -1.09 -15.66 -14.56
C GLU A 234 -1.20 -14.23 -15.07
N THR A 235 -1.51 -13.28 -14.18
CA THR A 235 -1.67 -11.87 -14.52
C THR A 235 -0.37 -11.22 -14.96
N GLY A 236 0.76 -11.52 -14.31
CA GLY A 236 2.07 -11.01 -14.70
C GLY A 236 2.49 -11.49 -16.09
N CYS A 237 2.28 -12.77 -16.38
CA CYS A 237 2.50 -13.34 -17.73
C CYS A 237 1.65 -12.62 -18.79
N GLN A 238 0.35 -12.41 -18.53
CA GLN A 238 -0.54 -11.71 -19.45
C GLN A 238 -0.10 -10.25 -19.69
N LEU A 239 0.34 -9.54 -18.65
CA LEU A 239 0.82 -8.16 -18.76
C LEU A 239 2.12 -8.09 -19.58
N ALA A 240 3.05 -9.03 -19.38
CA ALA A 240 4.27 -9.10 -20.16
C ALA A 240 4.00 -9.41 -21.63
N GLU A 241 3.04 -10.29 -21.93
CA GLU A 241 2.63 -10.55 -23.31
C GLU A 241 2.06 -9.30 -24.00
N ARG A 242 1.27 -8.49 -23.28
CA ARG A 242 0.73 -7.22 -23.82
C ARG A 242 1.85 -6.23 -24.11
N LEU A 243 2.79 -6.07 -23.18
CA LEU A 243 3.98 -5.25 -23.40
C LEU A 243 4.79 -5.72 -24.61
N ARG A 244 4.96 -7.03 -24.75
CA ARG A 244 5.64 -7.66 -25.89
C ARG A 244 4.98 -7.32 -27.24
N ARG A 245 3.65 -7.18 -27.26
CA ARG A 245 2.84 -6.82 -28.44
C ARG A 245 2.75 -5.31 -28.68
N GLY A 246 3.29 -4.48 -27.79
CA GLY A 246 3.19 -3.02 -27.87
C GLY A 246 1.81 -2.46 -27.53
N GLU A 247 1.00 -3.23 -26.81
CA GLU A 247 -0.31 -2.79 -26.32
C GLU A 247 -0.13 -2.04 -25.00
N PHE A 248 -0.02 -0.70 -25.08
CA PHE A 248 0.08 0.19 -23.92
C PHE A 248 -1.32 0.65 -23.46
N PHE A 249 -1.48 0.88 -22.15
CA PHE A 249 -2.71 1.39 -21.52
C PHE A 249 -2.76 2.91 -21.47
#